data_AF-A0A1F9MC93-F1
#
_entry.id   AF-A0A1F9MC93-F1
#
_cell.length_a   1.000
_cell.length_b   1.000
_cell.length_c   1.000
_cell.angle_alpha   90.00
_cell.angle_beta   90.00
_cell.angle_gamma   90.00
#
_symmetry.space_group_name_H-M   'P 1'
#
loop_
_entity.id
_entity.type
_entity.pdbx_description
1 polymer ?
#
loop_
_entity_poly.entity_id
_entity_poly.type
_entity_poly.pdbx_seq_one_letter_code
_entity_poly.pdbx_strand_id
1 'polypeptide(L)'
;MELYHSVDVTLWGSIVITFFFGSLIGFLFQRSRFCNASALRDAILFKSFRNTKPLLVGMMITTFIFTAWVSVGQGNMINLKAGLYTVVGLFLFGIGMILAGACTVTTWVKAGEGNIGAWWALLFTFIGMFLYSFIWNDLRWPMEEILLTNSPRWEVFHFGYGNAQTIQEQTGIPAIFFGLLQIGALGLIYKKILDHEKKVRKHKEKAIPEIGIGC
;
A
#
# COMPACT_ATOMS: atom_id res chain seq x y z
N MET A 1 16.66 34.34 -21.24
CA MET A 1 17.20 34.35 -19.86
C MET A 1 16.08 34.37 -18.82
N GLU A 2 14.96 35.05 -19.05
CA GLU A 2 13.78 35.00 -18.16
C GLU A 2 13.19 33.61 -17.95
N LEU A 3 13.12 32.74 -18.98
CA LEU A 3 12.62 31.37 -18.79
C LEU A 3 13.50 30.49 -17.89
N TYR A 4 14.82 30.69 -17.87
CA TYR A 4 15.72 29.93 -17.00
C TYR A 4 15.48 30.32 -15.53
N HIS A 5 15.30 31.62 -15.27
CA HIS A 5 15.06 32.12 -13.92
C HIS A 5 13.65 31.77 -13.39
N SER A 6 12.63 31.68 -14.26
CA SER A 6 11.29 31.19 -13.88
C SER A 6 11.26 29.69 -13.59
N VAL A 7 12.03 28.89 -14.35
CA VAL A 7 12.16 27.44 -14.13
C VAL A 7 12.93 27.18 -12.83
N ASP A 8 14.01 27.91 -12.55
CA ASP A 8 14.74 27.77 -11.29
C ASP A 8 13.83 28.07 -10.09
N VAL A 9 13.13 29.21 -10.07
CA VAL A 9 12.30 29.60 -8.92
C VAL A 9 11.15 28.61 -8.67
N THR A 10 10.54 28.06 -9.74
CA THR A 10 9.48 27.03 -9.61
C THR A 10 10.04 25.66 -9.24
N LEU A 11 11.23 25.30 -9.71
CA LEU A 11 11.93 24.06 -9.37
C LEU A 11 12.38 24.08 -7.90
N TRP A 12 13.06 25.13 -7.46
CA TRP A 12 13.48 25.32 -6.07
C TRP A 12 12.27 25.36 -5.13
N GLY A 13 11.19 26.07 -5.52
CA GLY A 13 9.94 26.10 -4.77
C GLY A 13 9.32 24.72 -4.58
N SER A 14 9.19 23.93 -5.65
CA SER A 14 8.62 22.58 -5.60
C SER A 14 9.50 21.59 -4.82
N ILE A 15 10.84 21.71 -4.89
CA ILE A 15 11.77 20.90 -4.09
C ILE A 15 11.58 21.18 -2.60
N VAL A 16 11.53 22.45 -2.20
CA VAL A 16 11.37 22.84 -0.79
C VAL A 16 10.03 22.35 -0.25
N ILE A 17 8.94 22.55 -1.00
CA ILE A 17 7.60 22.08 -0.61
C ILE A 17 7.59 20.55 -0.45
N THR A 18 8.17 19.81 -1.42
CA THR A 18 8.23 18.35 -1.37
C THR A 18 9.09 17.85 -0.21
N PHE A 19 10.19 18.54 0.10
CA PHE A 19 11.06 18.20 1.22
C PHE A 19 10.35 18.37 2.57
N PHE A 20 9.68 19.50 2.79
CA PHE A 20 8.90 19.72 4.01
C PHE A 20 7.73 18.74 4.13
N PHE A 21 7.03 18.47 3.02
CA PHE A 21 5.93 17.51 3.00
C PHE A 21 6.41 16.09 3.31
N GLY A 22 7.50 15.65 2.68
CA GLY A 22 8.12 14.34 2.93
C GLY A 22 8.63 14.21 4.36
N SER A 23 9.28 15.25 4.90
CA SER A 23 9.75 15.29 6.28
C SER A 23 8.60 15.19 7.29
N LEU A 24 7.52 15.95 7.08
CA LEU A 24 6.33 15.91 7.93
C LEU A 24 5.66 14.53 7.92
N ILE A 25 5.52 13.92 6.74
CA ILE A 25 4.98 12.57 6.59
C ILE A 25 5.88 11.53 7.27
N GLY A 26 7.20 11.64 7.09
CA GLY A 26 8.18 10.77 7.76
C GLY A 26 8.05 10.83 9.29
N PHE A 27 7.94 12.05 9.84
CA PHE A 27 7.73 12.27 11.27
C PHE A 27 6.41 11.65 11.77
N LEU A 28 5.32 11.80 11.01
CA LEU A 28 4.03 11.19 11.34
C LEU A 28 4.12 9.65 11.34
N PHE A 29 4.83 9.06 10.38
CA PHE A 29 5.03 7.61 10.33
C PHE A 29 5.89 7.10 11.49
N GLN A 30 6.91 7.86 11.92
CA GLN A 30 7.72 7.52 13.09
C GLN A 30 6.90 7.49 14.37
N ARG A 31 6.05 8.50 14.60
CA ARG A 31 5.22 8.57 15.80
C ARG A 31 4.14 7.49 15.84
N SER A 32 3.60 7.14 14.69
CA SER A 32 2.46 6.23 14.59
C SER A 32 2.83 4.75 14.60
N ARG A 33 4.10 4.40 14.35
CA ARG A 33 4.61 3.02 14.28
C ARG A 33 3.72 2.12 13.40
N PHE A 34 3.21 2.67 12.30
CA PHE A 34 2.31 1.96 11.40
C PHE A 34 3.06 0.92 10.56
N CYS A 35 2.74 -0.36 10.77
CA CYS A 35 3.16 -1.45 9.88
C CYS A 35 1.92 -2.16 9.34
N ASN A 36 1.72 -2.08 8.01
CA ASN A 36 0.60 -2.73 7.33
C ASN A 36 0.61 -4.25 7.56
N ALA A 37 1.81 -4.86 7.55
CA ALA A 37 1.97 -6.29 7.76
C ALA A 37 1.61 -6.72 9.19
N SER A 38 2.01 -5.97 10.23
CA SER A 38 1.64 -6.30 11.60
C SER A 38 0.15 -6.06 11.85
N ALA A 39 -0.44 -5.00 11.27
CA ALA A 39 -1.87 -4.73 11.38
C ALA A 39 -2.74 -5.85 10.77
N LEU A 40 -2.28 -6.49 9.69
CA LEU A 40 -2.94 -7.65 9.09
C LEU A 40 -2.72 -8.92 9.93
N ARG A 41 -1.48 -9.17 10.39
CA ARG A 41 -1.18 -10.31 11.26
C ARG A 41 -1.97 -10.26 12.57
N ASP A 42 -2.05 -9.09 13.20
CA ASP A 42 -2.79 -8.88 14.46
C ASP A 42 -4.30 -9.07 14.29
N ALA A 43 -4.84 -8.66 13.13
CA ALA A 43 -6.25 -8.87 12.80
C ALA A 43 -6.59 -10.35 12.60
N ILE A 44 -5.74 -11.10 11.91
CA ILE A 44 -5.97 -12.51 11.57
C ILE A 44 -5.71 -13.41 12.80
N LEU A 45 -4.59 -13.20 13.50
CA LEU A 45 -4.11 -14.10 14.54
C LEU A 45 -4.69 -13.78 15.92
N PHE A 46 -4.72 -12.50 16.30
CA PHE A 46 -5.11 -12.07 17.65
C PHE A 46 -6.51 -11.48 17.72
N LYS A 47 -7.20 -11.30 16.57
CA LYS A 47 -8.45 -10.52 16.47
C LYS A 47 -8.37 -9.16 17.19
N SER A 48 -7.16 -8.59 17.26
CA SER A 48 -6.90 -7.30 17.88
C SER A 48 -6.92 -6.23 16.82
N PHE A 49 -7.92 -5.34 16.87
CA PHE A 49 -8.16 -4.36 15.80
C PHE A 49 -7.56 -2.98 16.11
N ARG A 50 -6.68 -2.85 17.11
CA ARG A 50 -6.10 -1.55 17.50
C ARG A 50 -5.31 -0.89 16.36
N ASN A 51 -4.50 -1.67 15.66
CA ASN A 51 -3.68 -1.18 14.54
C ASN A 51 -4.40 -1.31 13.18
N THR A 52 -5.38 -2.21 13.09
CA THR A 52 -6.14 -2.49 11.87
C THR A 52 -7.18 -1.40 11.56
N LYS A 53 -7.81 -0.80 12.58
CA LYS A 53 -8.77 0.31 12.38
C LYS A 53 -8.16 1.52 11.64
N PRO A 54 -7.06 2.12 12.13
CA PRO A 54 -6.44 3.24 11.42
C PRO A 54 -5.89 2.86 10.05
N LEU A 55 -5.46 1.60 9.83
CA LEU A 55 -5.11 1.11 8.50
C LEU A 55 -6.31 1.18 7.54
N LEU A 56 -7.48 0.67 7.96
CA LEU A 56 -8.70 0.72 7.14
C LEU A 56 -9.12 2.15 6.83
N VAL A 57 -9.11 3.02 7.85
CA VAL A 57 -9.45 4.44 7.66
C VAL A 57 -8.45 5.13 6.72
N GLY A 58 -7.16 4.85 6.87
CA GLY A 58 -6.13 5.37 5.96
C GLY A 58 -6.37 4.95 4.52
N MET A 59 -6.68 3.67 4.27
CA MET A 59 -7.02 3.18 2.94
C MET A 59 -8.28 3.83 2.36
N MET A 60 -9.31 4.09 3.17
CA MET A 60 -10.49 4.82 2.71
C MET A 60 -10.15 6.25 2.29
N ILE A 61 -9.37 6.97 3.11
CA ILE A 61 -8.98 8.36 2.86
C ILE A 61 -8.11 8.46 1.61
N THR A 62 -7.09 7.59 1.46
CA THR A 62 -6.23 7.61 0.28
C THR A 62 -7.00 7.26 -0.99
N THR A 63 -7.94 6.30 -0.92
CA THR A 63 -8.82 5.97 -2.04
C THR A 63 -9.70 7.16 -2.43
N PHE A 64 -10.26 7.87 -1.44
CA PHE A 64 -11.08 9.06 -1.69
C PHE A 64 -10.27 10.20 -2.33
N ILE A 65 -9.10 10.51 -1.77
CA ILE A 65 -8.21 11.55 -2.30
C ILE A 65 -7.78 11.21 -3.73
N PHE A 66 -7.37 9.96 -3.99
CA PHE A 66 -6.95 9.53 -5.32
C PHE A 66 -8.10 9.61 -6.33
N THR A 67 -9.29 9.15 -5.95
CA THR A 67 -10.49 9.19 -6.80
C THR A 67 -10.90 10.64 -7.11
N ALA A 68 -10.84 11.54 -6.12
CA ALA A 68 -11.10 12.96 -6.31
C ALA A 68 -10.07 13.58 -7.27
N TRP A 69 -8.78 13.26 -7.10
CA TRP A 69 -7.70 13.76 -7.95
C TRP A 69 -7.86 13.34 -9.42
N VAL A 70 -8.25 12.10 -9.63
CA VAL A 70 -8.57 11.57 -10.97
C VAL A 70 -9.77 12.28 -11.58
N SER A 71 -10.82 12.55 -10.80
CA SER A 71 -12.04 13.20 -11.30
C SER A 71 -11.83 14.64 -11.78
N VAL A 72 -10.78 15.31 -11.28
CA VAL A 72 -10.36 16.66 -11.69
C VAL A 72 -9.54 16.63 -13.00
N GLY A 73 -9.27 15.45 -13.57
CA GLY A 73 -8.61 15.30 -14.87
C GLY A 73 -7.08 15.41 -14.86
N GLN A 74 -6.47 15.52 -13.68
CA GLN A 74 -5.00 15.58 -13.51
C GLN A 74 -4.37 14.23 -13.08
N GLY A 75 -5.16 13.16 -12.98
CA GLY A 75 -4.69 11.84 -12.59
C GLY A 75 -4.12 11.04 -13.75
N ASN A 76 -2.81 11.10 -13.98
CA ASN A 76 -2.13 10.14 -14.87
C ASN A 76 -2.07 8.78 -14.17
N MET A 77 -2.99 7.90 -14.54
CA MET A 77 -2.98 6.51 -14.09
C MET A 77 -1.96 5.72 -14.92
N ILE A 78 -1.06 5.02 -14.23
CA ILE A 78 -0.07 4.15 -14.84
C ILE A 78 -0.73 2.82 -15.22
N ASN A 79 -0.59 2.39 -16.48
CA ASN A 79 -1.14 1.13 -16.98
C ASN A 79 -0.36 -0.09 -16.48
N LEU A 80 -0.77 -0.69 -15.36
CA LEU A 80 -0.26 -1.96 -14.87
C LEU A 80 -1.08 -3.11 -15.46
N LYS A 81 -0.43 -3.87 -16.33
CA LYS A 81 -0.91 -5.20 -16.71
C LYS A 81 -0.63 -6.12 -15.52
N ALA A 82 -1.67 -6.74 -14.96
CA ALA A 82 -1.49 -7.79 -13.97
C ALA A 82 -1.31 -9.11 -14.71
N GLY A 83 -0.27 -9.86 -14.35
CA GLY A 83 0.00 -11.18 -14.92
C GLY A 83 0.46 -12.14 -13.85
N LEU A 84 0.74 -13.38 -14.25
CA LEU A 84 1.26 -14.40 -13.34
C LEU A 84 2.55 -13.96 -12.62
N TYR A 85 3.39 -13.16 -13.28
CA TYR A 85 4.59 -12.54 -12.68
C TYR A 85 4.27 -11.63 -11.49
N THR A 86 3.13 -10.92 -11.51
CA THR A 86 2.70 -10.05 -10.40
C THR A 86 2.36 -10.89 -9.18
N VAL A 87 1.68 -12.03 -9.37
CA VAL A 87 1.31 -12.96 -8.29
C VAL A 87 2.55 -13.57 -7.66
N VAL A 88 3.49 -14.05 -8.49
CA VAL A 88 4.77 -14.61 -8.02
C VAL A 88 5.59 -13.55 -7.27
N GLY A 89 5.65 -12.31 -7.79
CA GLY A 89 6.31 -11.19 -7.14
C GLY A 89 5.70 -10.81 -5.79
N LEU A 90 4.36 -10.72 -5.70
CA LEU A 90 3.63 -10.47 -4.45
C LEU A 90 3.95 -11.54 -3.38
N PHE A 91 4.02 -12.80 -3.78
CA PHE A 91 4.34 -13.90 -2.88
C PHE A 91 5.78 -13.83 -2.36
N LEU A 92 6.76 -13.65 -3.26
CA LEU A 92 8.17 -13.48 -2.91
C LEU A 92 8.40 -12.24 -2.02
N PHE A 93 7.74 -11.12 -2.35
CA PHE A 93 7.79 -9.90 -1.54
C PHE A 93 7.19 -10.13 -0.14
N GLY A 94 6.09 -10.88 -0.04
CA GLY A 94 5.49 -11.29 1.22
C GLY A 94 6.45 -12.08 2.10
N ILE A 95 7.13 -13.08 1.54
CA ILE A 95 8.16 -13.85 2.25
C ILE A 95 9.30 -12.94 2.73
N GLY A 96 9.78 -12.05 1.87
CA GLY A 96 10.81 -11.06 2.21
C GLY A 96 10.41 -10.17 3.38
N MET A 97 9.16 -9.67 3.40
CA MET A 97 8.65 -8.86 4.52
C MET A 97 8.64 -9.60 5.85
N ILE A 98 8.35 -10.91 5.85
CA ILE A 98 8.37 -11.74 7.07
C ILE A 98 9.80 -11.94 7.56
N LEU A 99 10.73 -12.24 6.65
CA LEU A 99 12.15 -12.44 6.98
C LEU A 99 12.82 -11.15 7.47
N ALA A 100 12.48 -10.00 6.89
CA ALA A 100 12.99 -8.69 7.32
C ALA A 100 12.34 -8.18 8.63
N GLY A 101 11.20 -8.75 9.04
CA GLY A 101 10.48 -8.34 10.26
C GLY A 101 9.87 -6.92 10.19
N ALA A 102 9.71 -6.37 8.98
CA ALA A 102 9.23 -5.02 8.73
C ALA A 102 8.69 -4.89 7.29
N CYS A 103 7.69 -4.03 7.07
CA CYS A 103 7.32 -3.61 5.71
C CYS A 103 8.22 -2.45 5.26
N THR A 104 8.29 -2.19 3.96
CA THR A 104 9.18 -1.17 3.37
C THR A 104 9.03 0.20 4.05
N VAL A 105 7.81 0.67 4.33
CA VAL A 105 7.62 1.96 5.00
C VAL A 105 8.26 1.96 6.40
N THR A 106 8.10 0.88 7.15
CA THR A 106 8.70 0.75 8.49
C THR A 106 10.21 0.50 8.48
N THR A 107 10.78 -0.08 7.42
CA THR A 107 12.24 -0.21 7.34
C THR A 107 12.90 1.15 7.20
N TRP A 108 12.32 2.06 6.42
CA TRP A 108 12.78 3.46 6.31
C TRP A 108 12.73 4.18 7.66
N VAL A 109 11.61 4.08 8.37
CA VAL A 109 11.44 4.71 9.69
C VAL A 109 12.43 4.14 10.72
N LYS A 110 12.54 2.81 10.81
CA LYS A 110 13.46 2.15 11.76
C LYS A 110 14.93 2.42 11.43
N ALA A 111 15.27 2.55 10.14
CA ALA A 111 16.62 2.95 9.73
C ALA A 111 16.92 4.39 10.21
N GLY A 112 15.94 5.30 10.11
CA GLY A 112 16.02 6.66 10.66
C GLY A 112 16.11 6.72 12.19
N GLU A 113 15.53 5.75 12.90
CA GLU A 113 15.68 5.59 14.36
C GLU A 113 17.05 5.00 14.77
N GLY A 114 17.89 4.60 13.82
CA GLY A 114 19.21 4.04 14.09
C GLY A 114 19.24 2.52 14.32
N ASN A 115 18.18 1.80 13.94
CA ASN A 115 18.17 0.34 14.06
C ASN A 115 19.08 -0.29 13.00
N ILE A 116 20.22 -0.85 13.43
CA ILE A 116 21.20 -1.51 12.54
C ILE A 116 20.56 -2.61 11.68
N GLY A 117 19.59 -3.35 12.21
CA GLY A 117 18.91 -4.41 11.45
C GLY A 117 18.08 -3.87 10.28
N ALA A 118 17.48 -2.69 10.45
CA ALA A 118 16.71 -2.03 9.40
C ALA A 118 17.62 -1.45 8.30
N TRP A 119 18.82 -1.00 8.66
CA TRP A 119 19.84 -0.58 7.69
C TRP A 119 20.25 -1.72 6.77
N TRP A 120 20.53 -2.91 7.33
CA TRP A 120 20.83 -4.09 6.54
C TRP A 120 19.66 -4.50 5.64
N ALA A 121 18.44 -4.53 6.17
CA ALA A 121 17.25 -4.86 5.38
C ALA A 121 17.05 -3.90 4.19
N LEU A 122 17.29 -2.60 4.41
CA LEU A 122 17.18 -1.57 3.39
C LEU A 122 18.28 -1.73 2.33
N LEU A 123 19.52 -2.00 2.74
CA LEU A 123 20.65 -2.27 1.84
C LEU A 123 20.37 -3.49 0.95
N PHE A 124 19.93 -4.62 1.52
CA PHE A 124 19.59 -5.81 0.74
C PHE A 124 18.37 -5.60 -0.17
N THR A 125 17.44 -4.70 0.19
CA THR A 125 16.33 -4.33 -0.69
C THR A 125 16.83 -3.64 -1.96
N PHE A 126 17.76 -2.69 -1.83
CA PHE A 126 18.37 -2.01 -2.98
C PHE A 126 19.21 -2.97 -3.83
N ILE A 127 20.03 -3.81 -3.20
CA ILE A 127 20.81 -4.84 -3.90
C ILE A 127 19.88 -5.80 -4.65
N GLY A 128 18.80 -6.27 -4.02
CA GLY A 128 17.82 -7.16 -4.64
C GLY A 128 17.12 -6.51 -5.84
N MET A 129 16.71 -5.25 -5.73
CA MET A 129 16.13 -4.49 -6.85
C MET A 129 17.12 -4.32 -8.01
N PHE A 130 18.39 -4.02 -7.70
CA PHE A 130 19.43 -3.86 -8.70
C PHE A 130 19.79 -5.18 -9.39
N LEU A 131 19.98 -6.26 -8.64
CA LEU A 131 20.22 -7.60 -9.20
C LEU A 131 19.01 -8.06 -10.01
N TYR A 132 17.78 -7.84 -9.54
CA TYR A 132 16.60 -8.17 -10.31
C TYR A 132 16.58 -7.42 -11.64
N SER A 133 16.88 -6.11 -11.63
CA SER A 133 16.99 -5.32 -12.86
C SER A 133 18.07 -5.87 -13.80
N PHE A 134 19.24 -6.24 -13.27
CA PHE A 134 20.35 -6.77 -14.06
C PHE A 134 20.06 -8.16 -14.62
N ILE A 135 19.49 -9.05 -13.80
CA ILE A 135 19.04 -10.39 -14.20
C ILE A 135 17.95 -10.26 -15.26
N TRP A 136 17.00 -9.33 -15.13
CA TRP A 136 15.97 -9.13 -16.14
C TRP A 136 16.53 -8.54 -17.44
N ASN A 137 17.55 -7.70 -17.36
CA ASN A 137 18.28 -7.20 -18.52
C ASN A 137 19.03 -8.31 -19.26
N ASP A 138 19.66 -9.24 -18.53
CA ASP A 138 20.56 -10.26 -19.10
C ASP A 138 19.85 -11.60 -19.42
N LEU A 139 18.83 -11.99 -18.64
CA LEU A 139 18.26 -13.35 -18.68
C LEU A 139 17.24 -13.55 -19.80
N ARG A 140 16.47 -12.55 -20.24
CA ARG A 140 15.55 -12.68 -21.38
C ARG A 140 14.86 -11.34 -21.63
N TRP A 141 15.24 -10.64 -22.68
CA TRP A 141 14.33 -9.77 -23.43
C TRP A 141 13.61 -10.62 -24.48
N PRO A 142 12.39 -11.13 -24.18
CA PRO A 142 11.39 -11.33 -25.24
C PRO A 142 10.00 -10.80 -24.83
N MET A 143 9.85 -10.16 -23.66
CA MET A 143 8.55 -9.72 -23.15
C MET A 143 7.99 -8.49 -23.87
N GLU A 144 8.80 -7.73 -24.60
CA GLU A 144 8.26 -6.67 -25.48
C GLU A 144 7.59 -7.29 -26.72
N GLU A 145 8.13 -8.39 -27.25
CA GLU A 145 7.57 -9.14 -28.38
C GLU A 145 6.25 -9.84 -28.03
N ILE A 146 6.12 -10.27 -26.78
CA ILE A 146 4.95 -10.99 -26.25
C ILE A 146 3.75 -10.05 -26.01
N LEU A 147 3.99 -8.75 -25.81
CA LEU A 147 2.92 -7.76 -25.71
C LEU A 147 2.36 -7.32 -27.09
N LEU A 148 3.12 -7.56 -28.18
CA LEU A 148 2.72 -7.30 -29.57
C LEU A 148 2.26 -8.57 -30.31
N THR A 149 2.66 -9.76 -29.86
CA THR A 149 2.28 -11.04 -30.48
C THR A 149 1.11 -11.68 -29.75
N ASN A 150 -0.06 -11.62 -30.38
CA ASN A 150 -1.30 -12.32 -30.00
C ASN A 150 -1.14 -13.86 -30.07
N SER A 151 -0.31 -14.43 -29.19
CA SER A 151 -0.12 -15.89 -29.07
C SER A 151 -0.27 -16.34 -27.61
N PRO A 152 -1.11 -17.34 -27.32
CA PRO A 152 -1.36 -17.80 -25.96
C PRO A 152 -0.19 -18.67 -25.47
N ARG A 153 0.86 -18.04 -24.95
CA ARG A 153 1.91 -18.71 -24.15
C ARG A 153 1.55 -18.64 -22.67
N TRP A 154 1.92 -19.67 -21.92
CA TRP A 154 1.69 -19.81 -20.48
C TRP A 154 2.27 -18.67 -19.63
N GLU A 155 3.21 -17.91 -20.19
CA GLU A 155 3.85 -16.70 -19.63
C GLU A 155 2.96 -15.44 -19.71
N VAL A 156 1.89 -15.51 -20.52
CA VAL A 156 1.01 -14.40 -20.93
C VAL A 156 -0.40 -14.59 -20.39
N PHE A 157 -0.60 -15.49 -19.42
CA PHE A 157 -1.83 -15.53 -18.64
C PHE A 157 -1.93 -14.25 -17.80
N HIS A 158 -2.44 -13.20 -18.44
CA HIS A 158 -2.93 -12.00 -17.80
C HIS A 158 -4.22 -12.39 -17.08
N PHE A 159 -4.16 -12.44 -15.75
CA PHE A 159 -5.35 -12.57 -14.90
C PHE A 159 -6.11 -11.23 -14.93
N GLY A 160 -6.66 -10.89 -16.10
CA GLY A 160 -7.33 -9.63 -16.34
C GLY A 160 -6.44 -8.41 -16.22
N TYR A 161 -7.02 -7.25 -16.53
CA TYR A 161 -6.35 -5.99 -16.33
C TYR A 161 -6.35 -5.64 -14.83
N GLY A 162 -5.17 -5.38 -14.26
CA GLY A 162 -5.01 -5.07 -12.84
C GLY A 162 -5.43 -3.65 -12.46
N ASN A 163 -5.97 -2.89 -13.40
CA ASN A 163 -6.16 -1.46 -13.30
C ASN A 163 -7.62 -1.05 -13.52
N ALA A 164 -8.08 -0.11 -12.69
CA ALA A 164 -9.40 0.49 -12.84
C ALA A 164 -9.61 1.13 -14.22
N GLN A 165 -8.54 1.67 -14.83
CA GLN A 165 -8.59 2.44 -16.07
C GLN A 165 -8.90 1.60 -17.32
N THR A 166 -8.34 0.40 -17.42
CA THR A 166 -8.57 -0.54 -18.53
C THR A 166 -9.92 -1.24 -18.41
N ILE A 167 -10.39 -1.47 -17.18
CA ILE A 167 -11.78 -1.85 -16.93
C ILE A 167 -12.70 -0.68 -17.28
N GLN A 168 -12.31 0.56 -16.98
CA GLN A 168 -13.03 1.79 -17.36
C GLN A 168 -13.21 1.93 -18.87
N GLU A 169 -12.16 1.68 -19.64
CA GLU A 169 -12.19 1.73 -21.11
C GLU A 169 -13.07 0.62 -21.71
N GLN A 170 -13.13 -0.56 -21.09
CA GLN A 170 -13.98 -1.67 -21.56
C GLN A 170 -15.45 -1.58 -21.08
N THR A 171 -15.72 -0.98 -19.92
CA THR A 171 -17.06 -0.95 -19.30
C THR A 171 -17.73 0.43 -19.29
N GLY A 172 -17.01 1.51 -19.58
CA GLY A 172 -17.54 2.89 -19.61
C GLY A 172 -17.92 3.47 -18.23
N ILE A 173 -17.53 2.80 -17.14
CA ILE A 173 -17.94 3.15 -15.76
C ILE A 173 -17.00 4.22 -15.20
N PRO A 174 -17.44 5.37 -14.67
CA PRO A 174 -16.54 6.40 -14.12
C PRO A 174 -15.69 5.88 -12.95
N ALA A 175 -14.42 6.29 -12.87
CA ALA A 175 -13.46 5.94 -11.79
C ALA A 175 -14.03 6.09 -10.37
N ILE A 176 -14.95 7.05 -10.21
CA ILE A 176 -15.67 7.34 -8.98
C ILE A 176 -16.43 6.13 -8.46
N PHE A 177 -17.00 5.31 -9.35
CA PHE A 177 -17.74 4.11 -8.98
C PHE A 177 -16.85 3.07 -8.30
N PHE A 178 -15.65 2.82 -8.84
CA PHE A 178 -14.70 1.89 -8.25
C PHE A 178 -14.18 2.40 -6.89
N GLY A 179 -13.90 3.70 -6.79
CA GLY A 179 -13.51 4.33 -5.52
C GLY A 179 -14.60 4.21 -4.45
N LEU A 180 -15.86 4.49 -4.81
CA LEU A 180 -17.01 4.35 -3.89
C LEU A 180 -17.26 2.89 -3.49
N LEU A 181 -17.13 1.95 -4.43
CA LEU A 181 -17.29 0.52 -4.16
C LEU A 181 -16.22 0.02 -3.19
N GLN A 182 -14.96 0.43 -3.38
CA GLN A 182 -13.87 0.10 -2.48
C GLN A 182 -14.09 0.71 -1.08
N ILE A 183 -14.47 1.98 -1.00
CA ILE A 183 -14.78 2.64 0.28
C ILE A 183 -15.96 1.94 0.99
N GLY A 184 -17.00 1.57 0.24
CA GLY A 184 -18.15 0.82 0.77
C GLY A 184 -17.77 -0.56 1.32
N ALA A 185 -16.96 -1.32 0.57
CA ALA A 185 -16.45 -2.62 0.99
C ALA A 185 -15.61 -2.51 2.28
N LEU A 186 -14.66 -1.56 2.33
CA LEU A 186 -13.88 -1.31 3.53
C LEU A 186 -14.77 -0.84 4.71
N GLY A 187 -15.81 -0.06 4.43
CA GLY A 187 -16.76 0.44 5.42
C GLY A 187 -17.56 -0.68 6.09
N LEU A 188 -17.98 -1.67 5.30
CA LEU A 188 -18.65 -2.87 5.81
C LEU A 188 -17.73 -3.69 6.71
N ILE A 189 -16.46 -3.87 6.31
CA ILE A 189 -15.47 -4.56 7.13
C ILE A 189 -15.24 -3.80 8.45
N TYR A 190 -15.08 -2.48 8.39
CA TYR A 190 -14.91 -1.62 9.57
C TYR A 190 -16.11 -1.71 10.53
N LYS A 191 -17.34 -1.66 10.02
CA LYS A 191 -18.55 -1.81 10.82
C LYS A 191 -18.63 -3.18 11.49
N LYS A 192 -18.29 -4.25 10.76
CA LYS A 192 -18.26 -5.62 11.29
C LYS A 192 -17.26 -5.77 12.44
N ILE A 193 -16.11 -5.10 12.34
CA ILE A 193 -15.10 -5.05 13.41
C ILE A 193 -15.67 -4.36 14.66
N LEU A 194 -16.31 -3.19 14.50
CA LEU A 194 -16.91 -2.46 15.62
C LEU A 194 -18.01 -3.26 16.32
N ASP A 195 -18.87 -3.94 15.55
CA ASP A 195 -19.93 -4.76 16.11
C ASP A 195 -19.37 -6.00 16.84
N HIS A 196 -18.29 -6.59 16.34
CA HIS A 196 -17.58 -7.67 17.05
C HIS A 196 -17.01 -7.18 18.39
N GLU A 197 -16.35 -6.01 18.43
CA GLU A 197 -15.84 -5.45 19.68
C GLU A 197 -16.95 -5.08 20.68
N LYS A 198 -18.08 -4.53 20.21
CA LYS A 198 -19.24 -4.25 21.07
C LYS A 198 -19.77 -5.53 21.72
N LYS A 199 -19.86 -6.64 20.96
CA LYS A 199 -20.28 -7.95 21.49
C LYS A 199 -19.29 -8.47 22.55
N VAL A 200 -17.99 -8.44 22.25
CA VAL A 200 -16.94 -8.85 23.21
C VAL A 200 -17.00 -8.01 24.48
N ARG A 201 -17.18 -6.68 24.38
CA ARG A 201 -17.32 -5.80 25.54
C ARG A 201 -18.54 -6.13 26.38
N LYS A 202 -19.70 -6.36 25.76
CA LYS A 202 -20.93 -6.78 26.46
C LYS A 202 -20.76 -8.12 27.17
N HIS A 203 -20.07 -9.09 26.55
CA HIS A 203 -19.76 -10.37 27.21
C HIS A 203 -18.84 -10.17 28.42
N LYS A 204 -17.83 -9.30 28.32
CA LYS A 204 -16.95 -8.96 29.44
C LYS A 204 -17.70 -8.27 30.57
N GLU A 205 -18.59 -7.33 30.26
CA GLU A 205 -19.43 -6.62 31.23
C GLU A 205 -20.40 -7.55 31.95
N LYS A 206 -21.03 -8.49 31.23
CA LYS A 206 -21.86 -9.56 31.82
C LYS A 206 -21.09 -10.61 32.63
N ALA A 207 -19.77 -10.72 32.42
CA ALA A 207 -18.89 -11.62 33.18
C ALA A 207 -18.26 -10.94 34.41
N ILE A 208 -18.42 -9.62 34.56
CA ILE A 208 -18.03 -8.84 35.75
C ILE A 208 -19.28 -8.32 36.50
N PRO A 209 -20.21 -9.17 36.99
CA PRO A 209 -21.18 -8.77 38.01
C PRO A 209 -20.80 -9.22 39.44
N GLU A 210 -19.68 -9.93 39.63
CA GLU A 210 -19.32 -10.56 40.93
C GLU A 210 -17.86 -10.26 41.37
N ILE A 211 -17.35 -9.05 41.13
CA ILE A 211 -16.13 -8.56 41.82
C ILE A 211 -16.43 -7.15 42.32
N GLY A 212 -17.30 -7.08 43.31
CA GLY A 212 -17.68 -5.87 44.00
C GLY A 212 -18.42 -6.21 45.28
N ILE A 213 -17.71 -6.05 46.40
CA ILE A 213 -18.16 -6.09 47.80
C ILE A 213 -17.98 -7.47 48.48
N GLY A 214 -16.84 -7.62 49.16
CA GLY A 214 -16.58 -8.78 50.03
C GLY A 214 -15.19 -8.83 50.69
N CYS A 215 -14.68 -7.68 51.16
CA CYS A 215 -13.83 -7.44 52.36
C CYS A 215 -13.12 -6.09 52.24
#